data_AF-A0A838SP20-F1
#
_entry.id   AF-A0A838SP20-F1
#
_cell.length_a   1.000
_cell.length_b   1.000
_cell.length_c   1.000
_cell.angle_alpha   90.00
_cell.angle_beta   90.00
_cell.angle_gamma   90.00
#
_symmetry.space_group_name_H-M   'P 1'
#
loop_
_entity.id
_entity.type
_entity.pdbx_description
1 polymer ?
#
loop_
_entity_poly.entity_id
_entity_poly.type
_entity_poly.pdbx_seq_one_letter_code
_entity_poly.pdbx_strand_id
1 'polypeptide(L)'
;VGNDLMRNIGIAVSLLVPSDALWRGAAYYLQSPAFMAASSAVGEPGGAGPFGGSAPPSAALVGWSIAYVVLLLAMAARRFGRRDL
;
A
#
# COMPACT_ATOMS: atom_id res chain seq x y z
N VAL A 1 -11.20 -4.49 22.13
CA VAL A 1 -10.20 -3.44 22.41
C VAL A 1 -8.89 -3.61 21.62
N GLY A 2 -8.44 -4.82 21.24
CA GLY A 2 -7.22 -4.99 20.41
C GLY A 2 -7.33 -4.70 18.90
N ASN A 3 -8.55 -4.69 18.33
CA ASN A 3 -8.77 -4.58 16.89
C ASN A 3 -8.55 -3.15 16.34
N ASP A 4 -8.96 -2.12 17.08
CA ASP A 4 -8.95 -0.74 16.58
C ASP A 4 -7.53 -0.17 16.51
N LEU A 5 -6.69 -0.49 17.50
CA LEU A 5 -5.28 -0.10 17.47
C LEU A 5 -4.54 -0.75 16.29
N MET A 6 -4.72 -2.06 16.08
CA MET A 6 -4.12 -2.77 14.95
C MET A 6 -4.58 -2.18 13.61
N ARG A 7 -5.87 -1.89 13.47
CA ARG A 7 -6.42 -1.22 12.29
C ARG A 7 -5.78 0.16 12.08
N ASN A 8 -5.70 0.98 13.12
CA ASN A 8 -5.16 2.33 13.04
C ASN A 8 -3.66 2.33 12.70
N ILE A 9 -2.88 1.40 13.27
CA ILE A 9 -1.47 1.22 12.91
C ILE A 9 -1.35 0.81 11.43
N GLY A 10 -2.17 -0.13 10.97
CA GLY A 10 -2.19 -0.53 9.56
C GLY A 10 -2.47 0.64 8.62
N ILE A 11 -3.40 1.52 8.99
CA ILE A 11 -3.70 2.75 8.24
C ILE A 11 -2.51 3.72 8.28
N ALA A 12 -1.94 3.97 9.46
CA ALA A 12 -0.81 4.90 9.61
C ALA A 12 0.42 4.46 8.79
N VAL A 13 0.74 3.15 8.81
CA VAL A 13 1.83 2.59 8.02
C VAL A 13 1.54 2.71 6.52
N SER A 14 0.30 2.44 6.10
CA SER A 14 -0.12 2.58 4.70
C SER A 14 0.00 4.03 4.20
N LEU A 15 -0.23 5.02 5.06
CA LEU A 15 -0.06 6.43 4.73
C LEU A 15 1.42 6.84 4.67
N LEU A 16 2.25 6.28 5.57
CA LEU A 16 3.68 6.56 5.65
C LEU A 16 4.47 5.94 4.49
N VAL A 17 4.10 4.72 4.09
CA VAL A 17 4.72 3.95 3.01
C VAL A 17 3.64 3.60 1.97
N PRO A 18 3.16 4.58 1.20
CA PRO A 18 2.04 4.38 0.27
C PRO A 18 2.39 3.46 -0.92
N SER A 19 3.69 3.22 -1.17
CA SER A 19 4.14 2.26 -2.17
C SER A 19 3.76 0.82 -1.85
N ASP A 20 3.87 0.40 -0.58
CA ASP A 20 3.45 -0.94 -0.13
C ASP A 20 1.94 -1.12 -0.27
N ALA A 21 1.17 -0.15 0.23
CA ALA A 21 -0.28 -0.15 0.09
C ALA A 21 -0.73 -0.18 -1.38
N LEU A 22 -0.06 0.58 -2.25
CA LEU A 22 -0.33 0.58 -3.69
C LEU A 22 0.05 -0.75 -4.35
N TRP A 23 1.17 -1.36 -3.95
CA TRP A 23 1.57 -2.70 -4.40
C TRP A 23 0.48 -3.73 -4.08
N ARG A 24 0.01 -3.77 -2.84
CA ARG A 24 -1.05 -4.70 -2.43
C ARG A 24 -2.34 -4.46 -3.21
N GLY A 25 -2.73 -3.21 -3.42
CA GLY A 25 -3.88 -2.87 -4.27
C GLY A 25 -3.70 -3.32 -5.73
N ALA A 26 -2.50 -3.15 -6.31
CA ALA A 26 -2.21 -3.61 -7.66
C ALA A 26 -2.21 -5.14 -7.77
N ALA A 27 -1.69 -5.83 -6.74
CA ALA A 27 -1.64 -7.28 -6.67
C ALA A 27 -3.03 -7.93 -6.79
N TYR A 28 -4.10 -7.26 -6.32
CA TYR A 28 -5.48 -7.71 -6.51
C TYR A 28 -5.80 -8.02 -7.98
N TYR A 29 -5.31 -7.20 -8.93
CA TYR A 29 -5.54 -7.41 -10.35
C TYR A 29 -4.64 -8.48 -10.99
N LEU A 30 -3.54 -8.85 -10.32
CA LEU A 30 -2.58 -9.84 -10.80
C LEU A 30 -2.95 -11.26 -10.33
N GLN A 31 -3.79 -11.37 -9.31
CA GLN A 31 -4.18 -12.65 -8.73
C GLN A 31 -5.27 -13.34 -9.56
N SER A 32 -5.15 -14.67 -9.71
CA SER A 32 -6.22 -15.44 -10.35
C SER A 32 -7.41 -15.59 -9.40
N PRO A 33 -8.65 -15.63 -9.90
CA PRO A 33 -9.82 -15.89 -9.06
C PRO A 33 -9.73 -17.20 -8.28
N ALA A 34 -9.08 -18.23 -8.86
CA ALA A 34 -8.84 -19.51 -8.21
C ALA A 34 -7.92 -19.40 -6.99
N PHE A 35 -6.86 -18.57 -7.09
CA PHE A 35 -5.97 -18.29 -5.96
C PHE A 35 -6.72 -17.58 -4.83
N MET A 36 -7.53 -16.57 -5.16
CA MET A 36 -8.33 -15.82 -4.18
C MET A 36 -9.40 -16.70 -3.50
N ALA A 37 -9.98 -17.65 -4.23
CA ALA A 37 -10.93 -18.62 -3.67
C ALA A 37 -10.23 -19.61 -2.73
N ALA A 38 -9.04 -20.10 -3.11
CA ALA A 38 -8.27 -21.04 -2.31
C ALA A 38 -7.78 -20.42 -1.00
N SER A 39 -7.22 -19.21 -1.02
CA SER A 39 -6.76 -18.48 0.18
C SER A 39 -7.90 -18.22 1.17
N SER A 40 -9.08 -17.88 0.66
CA SER A 40 -10.30 -17.69 1.46
C SER A 40 -10.74 -18.99 2.14
N ALA A 41 -10.60 -20.14 1.46
CA ALA A 41 -10.98 -21.45 2.00
C ALA A 41 -10.06 -21.95 3.12
N VAL A 42 -8.78 -21.53 3.13
CA VAL A 42 -7.80 -21.90 4.18
C VAL A 42 -7.83 -20.90 5.35
N GLY A 43 -8.72 -19.90 5.33
CA GLY A 43 -8.90 -18.94 6.42
C GLY A 43 -7.75 -17.93 6.55
N GLU A 44 -7.03 -17.67 5.46
CA GLU A 44 -5.87 -16.78 5.50
C GLU A 44 -6.31 -15.32 5.75
N PRO A 45 -5.77 -14.65 6.80
CA PRO A 45 -6.13 -13.28 7.12
C PRO A 45 -5.90 -12.35 5.90
N GLY A 46 -6.97 -11.75 5.39
CA GLY A 46 -6.91 -10.84 4.25
C GLY A 46 -6.97 -11.50 2.86
N GLY A 47 -7.19 -12.82 2.77
CA GLY A 47 -7.61 -13.51 1.54
C GLY A 47 -6.57 -13.58 0.41
N ALA A 48 -5.32 -13.18 0.66
CA ALA A 48 -4.31 -13.04 -0.38
C ALA A 48 -2.87 -13.25 0.15
N GLY A 49 -2.74 -13.72 1.38
CA GLY A 49 -1.50 -13.74 2.15
C GLY A 49 -0.91 -12.37 2.47
N PRO A 50 0.28 -12.34 3.11
CA PRO A 50 0.88 -11.12 3.61
C PRO A 50 1.25 -10.10 2.52
N PHE A 51 1.42 -10.55 1.27
CA PHE A 51 1.86 -9.71 0.14
C PHE A 51 0.77 -9.45 -0.91
N GLY A 52 -0.38 -10.13 -0.82
CA GLY A 52 -1.47 -9.97 -1.78
C GLY A 52 -2.49 -8.90 -1.36
N GLY A 53 -3.41 -8.61 -2.28
CA GLY A 53 -4.49 -7.66 -2.09
C GLY A 53 -5.85 -8.32 -2.19
N SER A 54 -6.75 -8.03 -1.24
CA SER A 54 -8.15 -8.49 -1.27
C SER A 54 -9.12 -7.45 -1.86
N ALA A 55 -8.64 -6.25 -2.17
CA ALA A 55 -9.45 -5.17 -2.70
C ALA A 55 -8.65 -4.33 -3.69
N PRO A 56 -9.33 -3.76 -4.70
CA PRO A 56 -8.71 -2.79 -5.61
C PRO A 56 -8.28 -1.52 -4.84
N PRO A 57 -7.23 -0.81 -5.32
CA PRO A 57 -6.76 0.40 -4.69
C PRO A 57 -7.80 1.51 -4.83
N SER A 58 -8.01 2.29 -3.77
CA SER A 58 -8.91 3.44 -3.83
C SER A 58 -8.29 4.57 -4.66
N ALA A 59 -9.13 5.35 -5.35
CA ALA A 59 -8.66 6.52 -6.11
C ALA A 59 -7.90 7.52 -5.21
N ALA A 60 -8.34 7.67 -3.96
CA ALA A 60 -7.66 8.51 -2.96
C ALA A 60 -6.24 8.01 -2.65
N LEU A 61 -6.03 6.69 -2.48
CA LEU A 61 -4.71 6.12 -2.28
C LEU A 61 -3.80 6.37 -3.49
N VAL A 62 -4.32 6.17 -4.70
CA VAL A 62 -3.56 6.43 -5.93
C VAL A 62 -3.14 7.91 -6.00
N GLY A 63 -4.07 8.83 -5.76
CA GLY A 63 -3.77 10.27 -5.70
C GLY A 63 -2.73 10.61 -4.63
N TRP A 64 -2.83 10.01 -3.44
CA TRP A 64 -1.85 10.18 -2.37
C TRP A 64 -0.47 9.67 -2.76
N SER A 65 -0.36 8.49 -3.38
CA SER A 65 0.91 7.95 -3.84
C SER A 65 1.60 8.84 -4.88
N ILE A 66 0.83 9.43 -5.80
CA ILE A 66 1.35 10.41 -6.77
C ILE A 66 1.88 11.65 -6.04
N ALA A 67 1.08 12.22 -5.14
CA ALA A 67 1.48 13.38 -4.34
C ALA A 67 2.76 13.09 -3.52
N TYR A 68 2.85 11.91 -2.91
CA TYR A 68 3.99 11.46 -2.14
C TYR A 68 5.29 11.43 -2.98
N VAL A 69 5.23 10.85 -4.18
CA VAL A 69 6.38 10.84 -5.13
C VAL A 69 6.79 12.26 -5.49
N VAL A 70 5.85 13.13 -5.85
CA VAL A 70 6.13 14.54 -6.18
C VAL A 70 6.78 15.26 -5.00
N LEU A 71 6.28 15.07 -3.79
CA LEU A 71 6.83 15.69 -2.58
C LEU A 71 8.25 15.22 -2.29
N LEU A 72 8.52 13.92 -2.35
CA LEU A 72 9.86 13.38 -2.12
C LEU A 72 10.85 13.84 -3.18
N LEU A 73 10.46 13.84 -4.45
CA LEU A 73 11.31 14.36 -5.54
C LEU A 73 11.59 15.85 -5.36
N ALA A 74 10.59 16.65 -5.00
CA ALA A 74 10.78 18.07 -4.74
C ALA A 74 11.68 18.32 -3.52
N MET A 75 11.59 17.49 -2.48
CA MET A 75 12.50 17.53 -1.33
C MET A 75 13.92 17.16 -1.74
N ALA A 76 14.09 16.09 -2.52
CA ALA A 76 15.38 15.63 -3.03
C ALA A 76 16.04 16.71 -3.90
N ALA A 77 15.31 17.28 -4.86
CA ALA A 77 15.80 18.37 -5.72
C ALA A 77 16.26 19.59 -4.90
N ARG A 78 15.48 20.00 -3.89
CA ARG A 78 15.87 21.10 -2.98
C ARG A 78 17.09 20.76 -2.13
N ARG A 79 17.23 19.51 -1.69
CA ARG A 79 18.31 19.09 -0.79
C ARG A 79 19.62 18.88 -1.53
N PHE A 80 19.57 18.31 -2.73
CA PHE A 80 20.73 18.07 -3.57
C PHE A 80 21.14 19.29 -4.37
N GLY A 81 20.19 20.13 -4.84
CA GLY A 81 20.53 21.39 -5.53
C GLY A 81 21.19 22.45 -4.63
N ARG A 82 21.14 22.31 -3.30
CA ARG A 82 21.83 23.20 -2.34
C ARG A 82 23.16 22.63 -1.84
N ARG A 83 23.50 21.42 -2.28
CA ARG A 83 24.77 20.78 -1.97
C ARG A 83 25.53 20.76 -3.28
N ASP A 84 26.39 21.75 -3.49
CA ASP A 84 27.45 21.63 -4.49
C ASP A 84 28.21 20.34 -4.15
N LEU A 85 28.04 19.32 -5.00
CA LEU A 85 28.88 18.13 -5.01
C LEU A 85 30.22 18.50 -5.65
#